data_AF-A0AAD9PWY2-F1
#
_entry.id   AF-A0AAD9PWY2-F1
#
_cell.length_a   1.000
_cell.length_b   1.000
_cell.length_c   1.000
_cell.angle_alpha   90.00
_cell.angle_beta   90.00
_cell.angle_gamma   90.00
#
_symmetry.space_group_name_H-M   'P 1'
#
loop_
_entity.id
_entity.type
_entity.pdbx_description
1 polymer ?
#
loop_
_entity_poly.entity_id
_entity_poly.type
_entity_poly.pdbx_seq_one_letter_code
_entity_poly.pdbx_strand_id
1 'polypeptide(L)'
;MSRAHNITSQKSYLCEDGMLNSFKNFKSRDCPERALQKAMKCTQSFHKKFREDKGSSSLCRKFTKARECIVRALQRCKKSPTVEATLEMFRDSYNPHCPGGRDRKLTPRWLLKPYGDCTEREYSLKTRRCISSFVRALQNQPKKHCRWAFMNKYYFCKKNIAFVDCHKDATKFERRNLKRLLLSTRAYEEQKFCNGINFKLSYPRKIQQHCEKAYVGAKEACESNYVATYLKNKSDESLCRKYADAKRCAKNATLSMCNVTQEQLDDIDFIYDTFNPFCSQFVDPPIQGASSKGIPREFPGNNPKEPVALARRREASILNEGNFIGAKPCSYLLVLVILFMAAIS
;
A
#
# COMPACT_ATOMS: atom_id res chain seq x y z
N MET A 1 -31.29 -19.89 -17.17
CA MET A 1 -31.17 -18.60 -16.43
C MET A 1 -30.66 -18.87 -15.02
N SER A 2 -29.60 -18.17 -14.59
CA SER A 2 -28.96 -18.39 -13.28
C SER A 2 -29.87 -18.00 -12.11
N ARG A 3 -29.79 -18.74 -10.99
CA ARG A 3 -30.51 -18.47 -9.73
C ARG A 3 -30.26 -17.05 -9.19
N ALA A 4 -29.14 -16.42 -9.55
CA ALA A 4 -28.81 -15.04 -9.22
C ALA A 4 -29.70 -14.01 -9.96
N HIS A 5 -30.09 -14.30 -11.21
CA HIS A 5 -30.97 -13.44 -12.01
C HIS A 5 -32.42 -13.40 -11.50
N ASN A 6 -32.88 -14.48 -10.87
CA ASN A 6 -34.22 -14.54 -10.27
C ASN A 6 -34.34 -13.80 -8.93
N ILE A 7 -33.22 -13.48 -8.27
CA ILE A 7 -33.22 -12.76 -6.98
C ILE A 7 -33.19 -11.25 -7.19
N THR A 8 -32.49 -10.77 -8.22
CA THR A 8 -32.32 -9.34 -8.52
C THR A 8 -33.55 -8.68 -9.15
N SER A 9 -34.49 -9.46 -9.69
CA SER A 9 -35.75 -8.98 -10.31
C SER A 9 -36.95 -8.98 -9.36
N GLN A 10 -36.81 -9.45 -8.11
CA GLN A 10 -37.93 -9.51 -7.17
C GLN A 10 -38.26 -8.14 -6.58
N LYS A 11 -39.55 -7.77 -6.61
CA LYS A 11 -40.09 -6.56 -5.97
C LYS A 11 -39.64 -6.41 -4.51
N SER A 12 -39.52 -7.52 -3.77
CA SER A 12 -39.01 -7.54 -2.40
C SER A 12 -37.55 -7.08 -2.31
N TYR A 13 -36.68 -7.55 -3.22
CA TYR A 13 -35.26 -7.14 -3.24
C TYR A 13 -35.08 -5.63 -3.47
N LEU A 14 -35.82 -5.07 -4.42
CA LEU A 14 -35.73 -3.66 -4.77
C LEU A 14 -36.45 -2.75 -3.76
N CYS A 15 -37.69 -3.09 -3.40
CA CYS A 15 -38.58 -2.19 -2.67
C CYS A 15 -38.61 -2.38 -1.15
N GLU A 16 -38.25 -3.57 -0.66
CA GLU A 16 -38.26 -3.91 0.77
C GLU A 16 -36.84 -4.01 1.33
N ASP A 17 -35.93 -4.66 0.59
CA ASP A 17 -34.54 -4.88 0.99
C ASP A 17 -33.60 -3.78 0.49
N GLY A 18 -34.08 -2.85 -0.35
CA GLY A 18 -33.32 -1.69 -0.81
C GLY A 18 -32.05 -2.07 -1.56
N MET A 19 -32.10 -3.15 -2.35
CA MET A 19 -30.96 -3.74 -3.07
C MET A 19 -29.83 -4.24 -2.14
N LEU A 20 -30.12 -4.49 -0.87
CA LEU A 20 -29.21 -5.15 0.07
C LEU A 20 -29.86 -6.44 0.56
N ASN A 21 -29.43 -7.59 0.04
CA ASN A 21 -30.02 -8.89 0.38
C ASN A 21 -30.06 -9.10 1.90
N SER A 22 -31.23 -9.43 2.45
CA SER A 22 -31.41 -9.66 3.89
C SER A 22 -30.82 -10.96 4.43
N PHE A 23 -30.35 -11.86 3.56
CA PHE A 23 -29.81 -13.19 3.87
C PHE A 23 -30.77 -14.09 4.69
N LYS A 24 -32.02 -13.68 4.89
CA LYS A 24 -33.03 -14.41 5.69
C LYS A 24 -33.26 -15.83 5.19
N ASN A 25 -33.14 -16.03 3.88
CA ASN A 25 -33.36 -17.32 3.22
C ASN A 25 -32.07 -17.93 2.65
N PHE A 26 -30.90 -17.36 2.97
CA PHE A 26 -29.63 -17.85 2.43
C PHE A 26 -29.17 -19.07 3.24
N LYS A 27 -29.32 -20.26 2.66
CA LYS A 27 -28.76 -21.51 3.18
C LYS A 27 -27.59 -21.92 2.29
N SER A 28 -26.42 -22.13 2.87
CA SER A 28 -25.26 -22.67 2.17
C SER A 28 -24.56 -23.71 3.03
N ARG A 29 -24.31 -24.89 2.45
CA ARG A 29 -23.49 -25.94 3.10
C ARG A 29 -22.01 -25.53 3.18
N ASP A 30 -21.61 -24.53 2.41
CA ASP A 30 -20.24 -24.03 2.33
C ASP A 30 -19.94 -22.98 3.42
N CYS A 31 -20.96 -22.46 4.10
CA CYS A 31 -20.81 -21.44 5.12
C CYS A 31 -21.15 -21.98 6.51
N PRO A 32 -20.29 -21.77 7.52
CA PRO A 32 -20.67 -22.00 8.91
C PRO A 32 -21.89 -21.15 9.29
N GLU A 33 -22.82 -21.72 10.04
CA GLU A 33 -24.04 -21.03 10.49
C GLU A 33 -23.74 -19.68 11.17
N ARG A 34 -22.66 -19.62 11.97
CA ARG A 34 -22.20 -18.37 12.61
C ARG A 34 -21.83 -17.26 11.61
N ALA A 35 -21.29 -17.63 10.44
CA ALA A 35 -20.95 -16.67 9.39
C ALA A 35 -22.22 -16.12 8.73
N LEU A 36 -23.21 -16.98 8.48
CA LEU A 36 -24.50 -16.61 7.92
C LEU A 36 -25.30 -15.70 8.88
N GLN A 37 -25.39 -16.07 10.15
CA GLN A 37 -26.01 -15.24 11.18
C GLN A 37 -25.35 -13.87 11.30
N LYS A 38 -24.01 -13.80 11.16
CA LYS A 38 -23.30 -12.53 11.15
C LYS A 38 -23.63 -11.70 9.93
N ALA A 39 -23.68 -12.30 8.73
CA ALA A 39 -24.09 -11.60 7.51
C ALA A 39 -25.52 -11.04 7.63
N MET A 40 -26.46 -11.80 8.20
CA MET A 40 -27.82 -11.31 8.51
C MET A 40 -27.81 -10.12 9.48
N LYS A 41 -26.99 -10.17 10.54
CA LYS A 41 -26.87 -9.04 11.49
C LYS A 41 -26.28 -7.78 10.83
N CYS A 42 -25.41 -7.93 9.82
CA CYS A 42 -24.80 -6.79 9.13
C CYS A 42 -25.83 -5.89 8.43
N THR A 43 -26.96 -6.42 7.97
CA THR A 43 -27.96 -5.67 7.19
C THR A 43 -28.98 -4.93 8.06
N GLN A 44 -29.17 -5.35 9.31
CA GLN A 44 -30.24 -4.87 10.19
C GLN A 44 -30.28 -3.34 10.34
N SER A 45 -29.12 -2.71 10.53
CA SER A 45 -29.04 -1.25 10.72
C SER A 45 -29.39 -0.46 9.45
N PHE A 46 -29.13 -1.04 8.28
CA PHE A 46 -29.52 -0.47 6.99
C PHE A 46 -31.02 -0.67 6.79
N HIS A 47 -31.52 -1.91 6.89
CA HIS A 47 -32.93 -2.22 6.66
C HIS A 47 -33.87 -1.50 7.62
N LYS A 48 -33.48 -1.34 8.90
CA LYS A 48 -34.22 -0.51 9.84
C LYS A 48 -34.39 0.91 9.30
N LYS A 49 -33.29 1.55 8.90
CA LYS A 49 -33.33 2.93 8.40
C LYS A 49 -34.05 3.06 7.05
N PHE A 50 -33.88 2.07 6.16
CA PHE A 50 -34.53 2.05 4.86
C PHE A 50 -36.05 1.95 4.97
N ARG A 51 -36.56 1.14 5.91
CA ARG A 51 -38.00 1.07 6.19
C ARG A 51 -38.54 2.35 6.82
N GLU A 52 -37.77 2.97 7.71
CA GLU A 52 -38.16 4.22 8.36
C GLU A 52 -38.20 5.39 7.37
N ASP A 53 -37.21 5.48 6.48
CA ASP A 53 -36.99 6.65 5.64
C ASP A 53 -36.14 6.27 4.41
N LYS A 54 -36.83 5.94 3.31
CA LYS A 54 -36.23 5.54 2.03
C LYS A 54 -35.43 6.66 1.36
N GLY A 55 -35.67 7.92 1.73
CA GLY A 55 -34.97 9.09 1.18
C GLY A 55 -33.76 9.53 1.99
N SER A 56 -33.43 8.83 3.09
CA SER A 56 -32.39 9.29 4.00
C SER A 56 -31.01 9.32 3.36
N SER A 57 -30.35 10.47 3.44
CA SER A 57 -28.93 10.62 3.06
C SER A 57 -27.99 9.68 3.83
N SER A 58 -28.43 9.16 5.00
CA SER A 58 -27.67 8.20 5.80
C SER A 58 -27.63 6.77 5.21
N LEU A 59 -28.52 6.46 4.27
CA LEU A 59 -28.62 5.13 3.63
C LEU A 59 -27.35 4.78 2.86
N CYS A 60 -26.77 5.75 2.14
CA CYS A 60 -25.47 5.61 1.47
C CYS A 60 -24.44 4.95 2.40
N ARG A 61 -24.16 5.59 3.55
CA ARG A 61 -23.16 5.12 4.53
C ARG A 61 -23.55 3.78 5.18
N LYS A 62 -24.84 3.57 5.46
CA LYS A 62 -25.33 2.35 6.11
C LYS A 62 -25.22 1.15 5.18
N PHE A 63 -25.51 1.33 3.89
CA PHE A 63 -25.36 0.32 2.85
C PHE A 63 -23.88 -0.08 2.71
N THR A 64 -22.95 0.88 2.60
CA THR A 64 -21.50 0.64 2.58
C THR A 64 -21.05 -0.23 3.75
N LYS A 65 -21.45 0.14 4.98
CA LYS A 65 -21.06 -0.58 6.21
C LYS A 65 -21.60 -2.00 6.24
N ALA A 66 -22.85 -2.18 5.83
CA ALA A 66 -23.47 -3.49 5.81
C ALA A 66 -22.75 -4.41 4.83
N ARG A 67 -22.43 -3.92 3.63
CA ARG A 67 -21.68 -4.65 2.62
C ARG A 67 -20.28 -5.06 3.08
N GLU A 68 -19.49 -4.14 3.65
CA GLU A 68 -18.16 -4.46 4.20
C GLU A 68 -18.24 -5.54 5.30
N CYS A 69 -19.28 -5.46 6.14
CA CYS A 69 -19.53 -6.42 7.19
C CYS A 69 -19.87 -7.81 6.61
N ILE A 70 -20.70 -7.87 5.55
CA ILE A 70 -21.06 -9.10 4.83
C ILE A 70 -19.80 -9.75 4.24
N VAL A 71 -18.95 -8.99 3.54
CA VAL A 71 -17.70 -9.51 2.95
C VAL A 71 -16.83 -10.16 4.03
N ARG A 72 -16.64 -9.51 5.18
CA ARG A 72 -15.86 -10.06 6.31
C ARG A 72 -16.51 -11.28 6.96
N ALA A 73 -17.84 -11.35 6.95
CA ALA A 73 -18.58 -12.50 7.48
C ALA A 73 -18.40 -13.72 6.56
N LEU A 74 -18.57 -13.53 5.25
CA LEU A 74 -18.52 -14.58 4.24
C LEU A 74 -17.11 -15.06 3.90
N GLN A 75 -16.07 -14.28 4.19
CA GLN A 75 -14.67 -14.72 4.12
C GLN A 75 -14.35 -15.95 4.98
N ARG A 76 -15.21 -16.29 5.94
CA ARG A 76 -15.09 -17.48 6.80
C ARG A 76 -15.76 -18.72 6.23
N CYS A 77 -16.43 -18.61 5.09
CA CYS A 77 -17.01 -19.74 4.38
C CYS A 77 -15.92 -20.50 3.60
N LYS A 78 -16.18 -21.78 3.32
CA LYS A 78 -15.40 -22.54 2.35
C LYS A 78 -15.51 -21.88 0.99
N LYS A 79 -14.41 -21.87 0.24
CA LYS A 79 -14.39 -21.36 -1.13
C LYS A 79 -15.25 -22.26 -2.00
N SER A 80 -16.34 -21.73 -2.53
CA SER A 80 -17.17 -22.37 -3.53
C SER A 80 -17.60 -21.34 -4.57
N PRO A 81 -17.99 -21.76 -5.79
CA PRO A 81 -18.46 -20.83 -6.82
C PRO A 81 -19.59 -19.92 -6.33
N THR A 82 -20.50 -20.44 -5.51
CA THR A 82 -21.61 -19.67 -4.92
C THR A 82 -21.12 -18.62 -3.93
N VAL A 83 -20.16 -18.96 -3.07
CA VAL A 83 -19.59 -18.03 -2.09
C VAL A 83 -18.79 -16.93 -2.81
N GLU A 84 -17.98 -17.27 -3.81
CA GLU A 84 -17.20 -16.28 -4.55
C GLU A 84 -18.09 -15.36 -5.40
N ALA A 85 -19.11 -15.87 -6.09
CA ALA A 85 -20.07 -15.04 -6.80
C ALA A 85 -20.82 -14.07 -5.86
N THR A 86 -21.15 -14.53 -4.66
CA THR A 86 -21.76 -13.67 -3.62
C THR A 86 -20.76 -12.61 -3.13
N LEU A 87 -19.52 -13.00 -2.87
CA LEU A 87 -18.46 -12.07 -2.46
C LEU A 87 -18.17 -11.02 -3.54
N GLU A 88 -18.17 -11.40 -4.81
CA GLU A 88 -17.96 -10.51 -5.95
C GLU A 88 -19.06 -9.44 -6.03
N MET A 89 -20.33 -9.85 -5.93
CA MET A 89 -21.48 -8.93 -5.87
C MET A 89 -21.36 -7.91 -4.73
N PHE A 90 -20.83 -8.31 -3.56
CA PHE A 90 -20.62 -7.41 -2.42
C PHE A 90 -19.25 -6.73 -2.41
N ARG A 91 -18.33 -7.06 -3.32
CA ARG A 91 -17.10 -6.31 -3.54
C ARG A 91 -17.32 -5.15 -4.52
N ASP A 92 -18.35 -5.23 -5.36
CA ASP A 92 -18.73 -4.17 -6.28
C ASP A 92 -19.05 -2.86 -5.53
N SER A 93 -18.61 -1.74 -6.09
CA SER A 93 -18.75 -0.40 -5.49
C SER A 93 -20.12 0.25 -5.71
N TYR A 94 -21.02 -0.41 -6.43
CA TYR A 94 -22.37 0.06 -6.69
C TYR A 94 -23.15 0.21 -5.39
N ASN A 95 -23.74 1.39 -5.22
CA ASN A 95 -24.60 1.73 -4.10
C ASN A 95 -25.67 2.71 -4.58
N PRO A 96 -26.92 2.26 -4.77
CA PRO A 96 -27.98 3.09 -5.33
C PRO A 96 -28.42 4.21 -4.37
N HIS A 97 -28.00 4.16 -3.10
CA HIS A 97 -28.37 5.14 -2.08
C HIS A 97 -27.39 6.31 -1.98
N CYS A 98 -26.32 6.30 -2.77
CA CYS A 98 -25.32 7.36 -2.81
C CYS A 98 -25.46 8.24 -4.07
N PRO A 99 -25.15 9.55 -3.99
CA PRO A 99 -25.01 10.38 -5.18
C PRO A 99 -24.00 9.77 -6.17
N GLY A 100 -24.41 9.57 -7.42
CA GLY A 100 -23.61 8.92 -8.45
C GLY A 100 -23.68 7.38 -8.45
N GLY A 101 -24.61 6.78 -7.69
CA GLY A 101 -24.90 5.33 -7.75
C GLY A 101 -23.77 4.42 -7.29
N ARG A 102 -22.75 4.98 -6.64
CA ARG A 102 -21.59 4.26 -6.11
C ARG A 102 -21.37 4.73 -4.70
N ASP A 103 -20.81 3.88 -3.84
CA ASP A 103 -20.38 4.36 -2.53
C ASP A 103 -19.57 5.62 -2.75
N ARG A 104 -19.84 6.67 -1.96
CA ARG A 104 -18.79 7.66 -1.70
C ARG A 104 -17.60 6.81 -1.36
N LYS A 105 -16.59 6.81 -2.24
CA LYS A 105 -15.31 6.20 -1.95
C LYS A 105 -15.04 6.63 -0.51
N LEU A 106 -15.13 5.69 0.45
CA LEU A 106 -14.26 5.77 1.60
C LEU A 106 -12.95 5.85 0.89
N THR A 107 -12.43 7.08 0.80
CA THR A 107 -11.29 7.44 0.00
C THR A 107 -10.36 6.27 0.16
N PRO A 108 -10.07 5.53 -0.93
CA PRO A 108 -9.40 4.24 -0.78
C PRO A 108 -8.20 4.50 0.13
N ARG A 109 -7.78 3.54 0.94
CA ARG A 109 -6.50 3.69 1.67
C ARG A 109 -5.36 4.22 0.75
N TRP A 110 -5.53 4.08 -0.56
CA TRP A 110 -4.78 4.62 -1.69
C TRP A 110 -4.91 6.12 -2.05
N LEU A 111 -5.71 6.94 -1.36
CA LEU A 111 -5.67 8.41 -1.57
C LEU A 111 -4.66 9.12 -0.65
N LEU A 112 -4.08 8.41 0.31
CA LEU A 112 -2.76 8.81 0.80
C LEU A 112 -1.79 8.44 -0.31
N LYS A 113 -1.31 9.45 -1.07
CA LYS A 113 -0.01 9.34 -1.71
C LYS A 113 0.94 8.81 -0.63
N PRO A 114 1.51 7.59 -0.72
CA PRO A 114 2.20 6.95 0.41
C PRO A 114 3.38 7.78 0.92
N TYR A 115 3.90 8.63 0.04
CA TYR A 115 5.01 9.54 0.25
C TYR A 115 4.61 11.02 0.05
N GLY A 116 3.32 11.32 -0.03
CA GLY A 116 2.84 12.70 -0.23
C GLY A 116 3.39 13.33 -1.50
N ASP A 117 4.07 14.47 -1.35
CA ASP A 117 4.74 15.21 -2.42
C ASP A 117 6.17 14.74 -2.67
N CYS A 118 6.70 13.86 -1.82
CA CYS A 118 7.96 13.18 -2.07
C CYS A 118 7.75 11.99 -3.01
N THR A 119 8.76 11.70 -3.82
CA THR A 119 8.95 10.38 -4.44
C THR A 119 9.38 9.35 -3.39
N GLU A 120 9.26 8.06 -3.72
CA GLU A 120 9.78 6.97 -2.87
C GLU A 120 11.30 7.11 -2.64
N ARG A 121 12.05 7.51 -3.68
CA ARG A 121 13.50 7.70 -3.61
C ARG A 121 13.88 8.86 -2.69
N GLU A 122 13.22 10.00 -2.82
CA GLU A 122 13.44 11.15 -1.94
C GLU A 122 13.08 10.84 -0.48
N TYR A 123 11.95 10.16 -0.25
CA TYR A 123 11.57 9.72 1.08
C TYR A 123 12.64 8.79 1.68
N SER A 124 13.09 7.81 0.90
CA SER A 124 14.14 6.87 1.30
C SER A 124 15.44 7.58 1.65
N LEU A 125 15.92 8.50 0.80
CA LEU A 125 17.10 9.34 1.06
C LEU A 125 16.95 10.14 2.34
N LYS A 126 15.82 10.81 2.55
CA LYS A 126 15.54 11.57 3.78
C LYS A 126 15.54 10.67 5.01
N THR A 127 15.05 9.43 4.92
CA THR A 127 15.01 8.50 6.05
C THR A 127 16.37 7.91 6.44
N ARG A 128 17.38 7.97 5.57
CA ARG A 128 18.74 7.48 5.88
C ARG A 128 19.32 8.14 7.13
N ARG A 129 19.09 9.44 7.35
CA ARG A 129 19.51 10.14 8.58
C ARG A 129 18.88 9.55 9.84
N CYS A 130 17.62 9.09 9.75
CA CYS A 130 16.92 8.45 10.87
C CYS A 130 17.48 7.06 11.15
N ILE A 131 17.80 6.29 10.10
CA ILE A 131 18.44 4.97 10.20
C ILE A 131 19.83 5.12 10.85
N SER A 132 20.64 6.06 10.37
CA SER A 132 21.93 6.41 10.95
C SER A 132 21.82 6.80 12.44
N SER A 133 20.83 7.62 12.81
CA SER A 133 20.60 8.01 14.20
C SER A 133 20.22 6.81 15.08
N PHE A 134 19.42 5.88 14.55
CA PHE A 134 19.06 4.64 15.22
C PHE A 134 20.27 3.73 15.45
N VAL A 135 21.07 3.47 14.42
CA VAL A 135 22.24 2.60 14.53
C VAL A 135 23.28 3.19 15.49
N ARG A 136 23.58 4.49 15.38
CA ARG A 136 24.47 5.17 16.34
C ARG A 136 23.99 5.07 17.78
N ALA A 137 22.68 5.15 18.01
CA ALA A 137 22.14 5.03 19.36
C ALA A 137 22.28 3.62 19.93
N LEU A 138 22.21 2.59 19.10
CA LEU A 138 22.54 1.22 19.51
C LEU A 138 24.04 1.09 19.81
N GLN A 139 24.90 1.58 18.92
CA GLN A 139 26.36 1.54 19.08
C GLN A 139 26.84 2.26 20.34
N ASN A 140 26.36 3.49 20.58
CA ASN A 140 26.78 4.31 21.71
C ASN A 140 26.17 3.88 23.05
N GLN A 141 25.04 3.16 23.02
CA GLN A 141 24.31 2.75 24.24
C GLN A 141 23.90 1.27 24.15
N PRO A 142 24.87 0.33 24.11
CA PRO A 142 24.60 -1.10 23.88
C PRO A 142 23.71 -1.74 24.96
N LYS A 143 23.68 -1.17 26.17
CA LYS A 143 22.83 -1.63 27.28
C LYS A 143 21.36 -1.23 27.13
N LYS A 144 21.01 -0.29 26.24
CA LYS A 144 19.62 0.14 26.03
C LYS A 144 18.90 -0.84 25.12
N HIS A 145 17.63 -1.09 25.42
CA HIS A 145 16.78 -1.94 24.57
C HIS A 145 16.59 -1.33 23.17
N CYS A 146 16.56 -2.18 22.13
CA CYS A 146 16.39 -1.73 20.75
C CYS A 146 15.13 -0.86 20.53
N ARG A 147 14.02 -1.20 21.21
CA ARG A 147 12.79 -0.41 21.20
C ARG A 147 13.01 1.06 21.58
N TRP A 148 13.90 1.32 22.55
CA TRP A 148 14.22 2.68 22.97
C TRP A 148 14.90 3.46 21.82
N ALA A 149 15.89 2.86 21.15
CA ALA A 149 16.55 3.48 20.00
C ALA A 149 15.55 3.67 18.85
N PHE A 150 14.70 2.67 18.58
CA PHE A 150 13.67 2.75 17.54
C PHE A 150 12.72 3.92 17.79
N MET A 151 12.13 4.01 18.98
CA MET A 151 11.17 5.07 19.29
C MET A 151 11.82 6.45 19.25
N ASN A 152 12.96 6.62 19.90
CA ASN A 152 13.54 7.95 20.12
C ASN A 152 14.37 8.49 18.95
N LYS A 153 14.91 7.61 18.10
CA LYS A 153 15.83 8.01 17.03
C LYS A 153 15.28 7.75 15.64
N TYR A 154 14.52 6.67 15.45
CA TYR A 154 13.95 6.34 14.15
C TYR A 154 12.51 6.83 13.99
N TYR A 155 11.58 6.35 14.81
CA TYR A 155 10.14 6.51 14.61
C TYR A 155 9.71 7.98 14.55
N PHE A 156 10.12 8.80 15.51
CA PHE A 156 9.79 10.23 15.50
C PHE A 156 10.50 10.99 14.38
N CYS A 157 11.74 10.63 14.03
CA CYS A 157 12.46 11.20 12.90
C CYS A 157 11.74 10.92 11.57
N LYS A 158 11.38 9.66 11.32
CA LYS A 158 10.62 9.24 10.13
C LYS A 158 9.23 9.89 10.08
N LYS A 159 8.56 9.96 11.22
CA LYS A 159 7.26 10.63 11.35
C LYS A 159 7.38 12.11 10.99
N ASN A 160 8.41 12.81 11.46
CA ASN A 160 8.64 14.20 11.12
C ASN A 160 8.89 14.40 9.62
N ILE A 161 9.71 13.55 8.98
CA ILE A 161 9.88 13.56 7.51
C ILE A 161 8.52 13.41 6.81
N ALA A 162 7.71 12.44 7.23
CA ALA A 162 6.40 12.21 6.64
C ALA A 162 5.51 13.45 6.76
N PHE A 163 5.39 14.07 7.95
CA PHE A 163 4.46 15.18 8.17
C PHE A 163 4.96 16.58 7.75
N VAL A 164 6.27 16.80 7.76
CA VAL A 164 6.89 18.12 7.57
C VAL A 164 7.56 18.23 6.20
N ASP A 165 8.14 17.15 5.68
CA ASP A 165 8.85 17.21 4.40
C ASP A 165 7.94 16.77 3.25
N CYS A 166 7.18 15.69 3.46
CA CYS A 166 6.49 14.99 2.39
C CYS A 166 4.98 15.23 2.36
N HIS A 167 4.35 15.61 3.48
CA HIS A 167 2.92 15.90 3.56
C HIS A 167 2.67 17.32 4.13
N LYS A 168 3.37 18.31 3.58
CA LYS A 168 3.32 19.72 4.02
C LYS A 168 1.90 20.28 3.95
N ASP A 169 1.22 20.03 2.85
CA ASP A 169 -0.10 20.61 2.57
C ASP A 169 -1.25 19.62 2.83
N ALA A 170 -0.96 18.53 3.55
CA ALA A 170 -1.97 17.53 3.86
C ALA A 170 -3.11 18.11 4.70
N THR A 171 -4.34 17.84 4.27
CA THR A 171 -5.57 18.17 4.96
C THR A 171 -5.63 17.54 6.35
N LYS A 172 -6.49 18.07 7.24
CA LYS A 172 -6.73 17.50 8.58
C LYS A 172 -7.13 16.01 8.51
N PHE A 173 -7.86 15.61 7.47
CA PHE A 173 -8.27 14.23 7.25
C PHE A 173 -7.08 13.33 6.86
N GLU A 174 -6.25 13.76 5.91
CA GLU A 174 -5.06 13.04 5.48
C GLU A 174 -4.05 12.90 6.62
N ARG A 175 -3.79 13.97 7.37
CA ARG A 175 -2.92 13.93 8.55
C ARG A 175 -3.40 12.92 9.60
N ARG A 176 -4.72 12.84 9.83
CA ARG A 176 -5.33 11.86 10.74
C ARG A 176 -5.11 10.44 10.25
N ASN A 177 -5.28 10.20 8.95
CA ASN A 177 -5.08 8.87 8.36
C ASN A 177 -3.60 8.46 8.34
N LEU A 178 -2.68 9.38 8.02
CA LEU A 178 -1.24 9.15 8.11
C LEU A 178 -0.80 8.82 9.54
N LYS A 179 -1.33 9.56 10.53
CA LYS A 179 -1.07 9.27 11.95
C LYS A 179 -1.53 7.87 12.33
N ARG A 180 -2.72 7.45 11.87
CA ARG A 180 -3.22 6.09 12.10
C ARG A 180 -2.36 5.03 11.40
N LEU A 181 -1.94 5.30 10.16
CA LEU A 181 -1.07 4.40 9.40
C LEU A 181 0.25 4.17 10.14
N LEU A 182 0.97 5.24 10.47
CA LEU A 182 2.24 5.17 11.21
C LEU A 182 2.09 4.49 12.56
N LEU A 183 0.99 4.74 13.28
CA LEU A 183 0.71 4.04 14.54
C LEU A 183 0.44 2.55 14.34
N SER A 184 -0.29 2.18 13.27
CA SER A 184 -0.64 0.79 12.98
C SER A 184 0.54 -0.05 12.51
N THR A 185 1.52 0.55 11.82
CA THR A 185 2.73 -0.15 11.33
C THR A 185 3.89 -0.12 12.33
N ARG A 186 3.80 0.71 13.39
CA ARG A 186 4.88 0.94 14.37
C ARG A 186 5.48 -0.35 14.93
N ALA A 187 4.65 -1.24 15.46
CA ALA A 187 5.15 -2.47 16.11
C ALA A 187 5.85 -3.41 15.11
N TYR A 188 5.34 -3.47 13.88
CA TYR A 188 5.93 -4.25 12.80
C TYR A 188 7.27 -3.66 12.34
N GLU A 189 7.37 -2.34 12.21
CA GLU A 189 8.63 -1.66 11.87
C GLU A 189 9.65 -1.82 13.01
N GLU A 190 9.23 -1.65 14.26
CA GLU A 190 10.09 -1.88 15.44
C GLU A 190 10.71 -3.29 15.38
N GLN A 191 9.88 -4.30 15.17
CA GLN A 191 10.32 -5.68 15.05
C GLN A 191 11.30 -5.85 13.88
N LYS A 192 11.03 -5.26 12.71
CA LYS A 192 11.93 -5.36 11.55
C LYS A 192 13.29 -4.75 11.80
N PHE A 193 13.36 -3.60 12.45
CA PHE A 193 14.64 -2.98 12.81
C PHE A 193 15.37 -3.82 13.86
N CYS A 194 14.68 -4.24 14.92
CA CYS A 194 15.32 -4.97 16.02
C CYS A 194 15.76 -6.39 15.66
N ASN A 195 15.06 -7.03 14.70
CA ASN A 195 15.42 -8.35 14.18
C ASN A 195 16.31 -8.28 12.93
N GLY A 196 16.82 -7.10 12.56
CA GLY A 196 17.74 -6.94 11.42
C GLY A 196 17.10 -7.06 10.03
N ILE A 197 15.81 -7.38 9.94
CA ILE A 197 15.07 -7.53 8.67
C ILE A 197 15.12 -6.25 7.85
N ASN A 198 15.05 -5.08 8.49
CA ASN A 198 15.11 -3.79 7.78
C ASN A 198 16.49 -3.49 7.17
N PHE A 199 17.50 -4.28 7.52
CA PHE A 199 18.84 -4.16 6.95
C PHE A 199 19.20 -5.34 6.03
N LYS A 200 18.27 -6.25 5.77
CA LYS A 200 18.38 -7.12 4.60
C LYS A 200 18.28 -6.24 3.36
N LEU A 201 19.11 -6.51 2.35
CA LEU A 201 19.19 -5.66 1.17
C LEU A 201 17.90 -5.81 0.38
N SER A 202 17.36 -4.72 -0.13
CA SER A 202 16.16 -4.76 -0.96
C SER A 202 16.44 -5.49 -2.27
N TYR A 203 15.39 -6.05 -2.87
CA TYR A 203 15.47 -6.53 -4.26
C TYR A 203 15.19 -5.36 -5.20
N PRO A 204 15.96 -5.22 -6.30
CA PRO A 204 15.62 -4.30 -7.38
C PRO A 204 14.22 -4.59 -7.94
N ARG A 205 13.52 -3.54 -8.39
CA ARG A 205 12.14 -3.68 -8.84
C ARG A 205 12.05 -4.55 -10.09
N LYS A 206 11.08 -5.46 -10.11
CA LYS A 206 10.77 -6.37 -11.23
C LYS A 206 11.93 -7.28 -11.70
N ILE A 207 13.01 -7.40 -10.93
CA ILE A 207 14.19 -8.15 -11.38
C ILE A 207 14.03 -9.67 -11.24
N GLN A 208 13.30 -10.13 -10.22
CA GLN A 208 13.22 -11.56 -9.86
C GLN A 208 12.65 -12.46 -10.97
N GLN A 209 11.84 -11.91 -11.88
CA GLN A 209 11.26 -12.67 -12.99
C GLN A 209 12.29 -13.03 -14.07
N HIS A 210 13.46 -12.39 -14.04
CA HIS A 210 14.52 -12.51 -15.04
C HIS A 210 15.86 -12.95 -14.42
N CYS A 211 15.80 -13.60 -13.27
CA CYS A 211 16.98 -14.13 -12.58
C CYS A 211 17.02 -15.67 -12.64
N GLU A 212 18.23 -16.22 -12.54
CA GLU A 212 18.44 -17.64 -12.30
C GLU A 212 17.75 -18.11 -11.01
N LYS A 213 17.31 -19.37 -10.98
CA LYS A 213 16.63 -19.96 -9.80
C LYS A 213 17.46 -19.86 -8.51
N ALA A 214 18.79 -19.89 -8.63
CA ALA A 214 19.70 -19.82 -7.49
C ALA A 214 19.90 -18.39 -6.92
N TYR A 215 19.44 -17.34 -7.61
CA TYR A 215 19.70 -15.95 -7.24
C TYR A 215 19.25 -15.60 -5.82
N VAL A 216 18.05 -16.05 -5.43
CA VAL A 216 17.51 -15.78 -4.08
C VAL A 216 18.45 -16.33 -3.01
N GLY A 217 18.90 -17.58 -3.17
CA GLY A 217 19.84 -18.22 -2.24
C GLY A 217 21.22 -17.55 -2.24
N ALA A 218 21.73 -17.15 -3.41
CA ALA A 218 23.00 -16.44 -3.51
C ALA A 218 22.97 -15.09 -2.77
N LYS A 219 21.88 -14.32 -2.95
CA LYS A 219 21.70 -13.04 -2.24
C LYS A 219 21.53 -13.23 -0.73
N GLU A 220 20.78 -14.24 -0.29
CA GLU A 220 20.65 -14.55 1.14
C GLU A 220 21.99 -14.97 1.77
N ALA A 221 22.82 -15.72 1.02
CA ALA A 221 24.16 -16.08 1.46
C ALA A 221 25.05 -14.85 1.68
N CYS A 222 24.97 -13.84 0.80
CA CYS A 222 25.70 -12.57 0.95
C CYS A 222 25.38 -11.83 2.26
N GLU A 223 24.13 -11.91 2.73
CA GLU A 223 23.65 -11.20 3.92
C GLU A 223 23.81 -11.97 5.23
N SER A 224 23.95 -13.30 5.15
CA SER A 224 23.88 -14.22 6.28
C SER A 224 24.82 -13.84 7.43
N ASN A 225 26.11 -13.61 7.13
CA ASN A 225 27.13 -13.25 8.10
C ASN A 225 26.81 -11.90 8.78
N TYR A 226 26.45 -10.90 7.98
CA TYR A 226 26.08 -9.57 8.47
C TYR A 226 24.86 -9.62 9.39
N VAL A 227 23.78 -10.31 8.99
CA VAL A 227 22.55 -10.43 9.78
C VAL A 227 22.81 -11.18 11.09
N ALA A 228 23.60 -12.26 11.05
CA ALA A 228 23.97 -13.01 12.25
C ALA A 228 24.77 -12.14 13.24
N THR A 229 25.74 -11.37 12.76
CA THR A 229 26.49 -10.42 13.59
C THR A 229 25.57 -9.37 14.21
N TYR A 230 24.65 -8.77 13.44
CA TYR A 230 23.72 -7.76 13.94
C TYR A 230 22.78 -8.30 15.03
N LEU A 231 22.30 -9.53 14.87
CA LEU A 231 21.42 -10.17 15.84
C LEU A 231 22.16 -10.48 17.15
N LYS A 232 23.42 -10.94 17.06
CA LYS A 232 24.26 -11.25 18.22
C LYS A 232 24.68 -9.99 18.98
N ASN A 233 25.15 -8.97 18.27
CA ASN A 233 25.59 -7.71 18.86
C ASN A 233 25.33 -6.55 17.89
N LYS A 234 24.32 -5.72 18.21
CA LYS A 234 23.91 -4.57 17.39
C LYS A 234 24.93 -3.43 17.38
N SER A 235 25.92 -3.49 18.27
CA SER A 235 26.98 -2.49 18.45
C SER A 235 28.33 -3.01 17.97
N ASP A 236 28.38 -4.16 17.31
CA ASP A 236 29.60 -4.76 16.80
C ASP A 236 30.24 -3.88 15.71
N GLU A 237 31.50 -3.50 15.92
CA GLU A 237 32.24 -2.59 15.02
C GLU A 237 32.46 -3.20 13.63
N SER A 238 32.49 -4.54 13.52
CA SER A 238 32.65 -5.23 12.25
C SER A 238 31.43 -5.10 11.32
N LEU A 239 30.27 -4.66 11.84
CA LEU A 239 29.06 -4.45 11.05
C LEU A 239 29.27 -3.48 9.88
N CYS A 240 30.11 -2.46 10.05
CA CYS A 240 30.46 -1.51 8.98
C CYS A 240 31.05 -2.24 7.77
N ARG A 241 32.10 -3.04 7.97
CA ARG A 241 32.75 -3.80 6.90
C ARG A 241 31.84 -4.91 6.36
N LYS A 242 31.21 -5.70 7.24
CA LYS A 242 30.32 -6.81 6.85
C LYS A 242 29.14 -6.34 6.00
N TYR A 243 28.54 -5.18 6.31
CA TYR A 243 27.45 -4.63 5.51
C TYR A 243 27.94 -4.17 4.12
N ALA A 244 29.12 -3.53 4.05
CA ALA A 244 29.73 -3.13 2.78
C ALA A 244 30.04 -4.35 1.87
N ASP A 245 30.58 -5.42 2.46
CA ASP A 245 30.89 -6.65 1.73
C ASP A 245 29.61 -7.38 1.29
N ALA A 246 28.57 -7.40 2.13
CA ALA A 246 27.26 -7.94 1.78
C ALA A 246 26.62 -7.19 0.60
N LYS A 247 26.69 -5.84 0.59
CA LYS A 247 26.22 -5.02 -0.55
C LYS A 247 26.96 -5.36 -1.83
N ARG A 248 28.30 -5.46 -1.78
CA ARG A 248 29.11 -5.82 -2.95
C ARG A 248 28.78 -7.21 -3.48
N CYS A 249 28.69 -8.19 -2.59
CA CYS A 249 28.32 -9.56 -2.94
C CYS A 249 26.93 -9.61 -3.59
N ALA A 250 25.93 -8.96 -2.99
CA ALA A 250 24.56 -8.95 -3.51
C ALA A 250 24.45 -8.17 -4.84
N LYS A 251 25.19 -7.07 -5.00
CA LYS A 251 25.28 -6.34 -6.29
C LYS A 251 25.86 -7.23 -7.37
N ASN A 252 26.98 -7.90 -7.11
CA ASN A 252 27.62 -8.80 -8.07
C ASN A 252 26.70 -9.96 -8.45
N ALA A 253 26.08 -10.62 -7.46
CA ALA A 253 25.11 -11.68 -7.71
C ALA A 253 23.91 -11.19 -8.54
N THR A 254 23.45 -9.96 -8.31
CA THR A 254 22.36 -9.36 -9.10
C THR A 254 22.79 -9.13 -10.55
N LEU A 255 23.99 -8.58 -10.77
CA LEU A 255 24.49 -8.29 -12.11
C LEU A 255 24.88 -9.55 -12.90
N SER A 256 25.31 -10.62 -12.22
CA SER A 256 25.75 -11.86 -12.89
C SER A 256 24.63 -12.87 -13.10
N MET A 257 23.62 -12.91 -12.22
CA MET A 257 22.57 -13.96 -12.22
C MET A 257 21.20 -13.46 -12.71
N CYS A 258 21.10 -12.19 -13.13
CA CYS A 258 19.86 -11.62 -13.63
C CYS A 258 20.08 -10.89 -14.95
N ASN A 259 19.07 -10.92 -15.83
CA ASN A 259 19.04 -10.07 -17.01
C ASN A 259 18.60 -8.65 -16.61
N VAL A 260 19.57 -7.74 -16.49
CA VAL A 260 19.39 -6.38 -15.98
C VAL A 260 19.20 -5.38 -17.12
N THR A 261 18.12 -4.60 -17.07
CA THR A 261 17.91 -3.48 -18.01
C THR A 261 18.60 -2.19 -17.55
N GLN A 262 18.79 -1.23 -18.47
CA GLN A 262 19.37 0.07 -18.13
C GLN A 262 18.56 0.84 -17.07
N GLU A 263 17.23 0.72 -17.08
CA GLU A 263 16.35 1.30 -16.06
C GLU A 263 16.58 0.66 -14.67
N GLN A 264 16.87 -0.65 -14.63
CA GLN A 264 17.15 -1.36 -13.40
C GLN A 264 18.54 -1.06 -12.82
N LEU A 265 19.50 -0.59 -13.64
CA LEU A 265 20.82 -0.21 -13.14
C LEU A 265 20.75 0.96 -12.16
N ASP A 266 19.88 1.97 -12.39
CA ASP A 266 19.69 3.07 -11.43
C ASP A 266 19.10 2.59 -10.10
N ASP A 267 18.17 1.64 -10.14
CA ASP A 267 17.61 1.00 -8.93
C ASP A 267 18.68 0.19 -8.19
N ILE A 268 19.49 -0.59 -8.91
CA ILE A 268 20.61 -1.37 -8.35
C ILE A 268 21.64 -0.44 -7.70
N ASP A 269 22.03 0.62 -8.40
CA ASP A 269 22.99 1.60 -7.90
C ASP A 269 22.44 2.35 -6.69
N PHE A 270 21.14 2.65 -6.66
CA PHE A 270 20.49 3.25 -5.49
C PHE A 270 20.44 2.32 -4.27
N ILE A 271 20.12 1.03 -4.47
CA ILE A 271 20.00 0.03 -3.40
C ILE A 271 21.37 -0.29 -2.80
N TYR A 272 22.39 -0.43 -3.66
CA TYR A 272 23.75 -0.81 -3.27
C TYR A 272 24.73 0.36 -3.29
N ASP A 273 24.24 1.59 -3.11
CA ASP A 273 25.11 2.76 -3.06
C ASP A 273 26.03 2.73 -1.82
N THR A 274 26.83 3.78 -1.67
CA THR A 274 27.83 3.83 -0.61
C THR A 274 27.26 4.07 0.79
N PHE A 275 25.95 4.32 0.96
CA PHE A 275 25.37 4.58 2.28
C PHE A 275 25.47 3.35 3.20
N ASN A 276 26.04 3.56 4.38
CA ASN A 276 26.26 2.50 5.37
C ASN A 276 26.02 3.02 6.79
N PRO A 277 24.87 2.72 7.43
CA PRO A 277 24.54 3.30 8.72
C PRO A 277 25.41 2.79 9.88
N PHE A 278 26.21 1.74 9.66
CA PHE A 278 27.09 1.15 10.68
C PHE A 278 28.48 1.80 10.72
N CYS A 279 28.87 2.53 9.67
CA CYS A 279 30.15 3.22 9.61
C CYS A 279 30.07 4.62 10.24
N SER A 280 31.18 5.08 10.83
CA SER A 280 31.26 6.39 11.50
C SER A 280 30.87 7.56 10.59
N GLN A 281 31.28 7.51 9.32
CA GLN A 281 30.99 8.52 8.28
C GLN A 281 29.74 8.20 7.46
N PHE A 282 28.98 7.15 7.81
CA PHE A 282 27.81 6.68 7.06
C PHE A 282 28.07 6.24 5.62
N VAL A 283 29.32 5.98 5.29
CA VAL A 283 29.80 5.61 3.96
C VAL A 283 30.59 4.31 4.07
N ASP A 284 30.47 3.43 3.08
CA ASP A 284 31.26 2.21 3.02
C ASP A 284 32.77 2.50 3.09
N PRO A 285 33.54 1.66 3.80
CA PRO A 285 34.99 1.75 3.76
C PRO A 285 35.51 1.38 2.37
N PRO A 286 36.65 1.96 1.95
CA PRO A 286 37.28 1.59 0.68
C PRO A 286 37.62 0.11 0.65
N ILE A 287 37.66 -0.45 -0.57
CA ILE A 287 38.04 -1.84 -0.80
C ILE A 287 39.53 -2.00 -0.41
N GLN A 288 39.80 -2.74 0.66
CA GLN A 288 41.17 -3.12 0.99
C GLN A 288 41.64 -4.10 -0.09
N GLY A 289 42.62 -3.69 -0.90
CA GLY A 289 43.09 -4.41 -2.08
C GLY A 289 43.41 -3.50 -3.28
N ALA A 290 42.83 -2.29 -3.33
CA ALA A 290 43.30 -1.23 -4.22
C ALA A 290 44.42 -0.45 -3.51
N SER A 291 45.62 -1.04 -3.44
CA SER A 291 46.82 -0.27 -3.11
C SER A 291 46.93 0.85 -4.12
N SER A 292 46.91 2.08 -3.62
CA SER A 292 47.22 3.30 -4.34
C SER A 292 48.67 3.26 -4.83
N LYS A 293 48.90 2.54 -5.94
CA LYS A 293 49.99 2.84 -6.86
C LYS A 293 49.39 3.67 -7.98
N GLY A 294 49.79 4.94 -7.99
CA GLY A 294 49.30 5.93 -8.94
C GLY A 294 49.51 5.49 -10.37
N ILE A 295 48.51 5.76 -11.19
CA ILE A 295 48.67 5.91 -12.63
C ILE A 295 48.30 7.37 -12.92
N PRO A 296 49.21 8.19 -13.51
CA PRO A 296 48.93 9.57 -13.84
C PRO A 296 47.77 9.71 -14.84
N ARG A 297 47.06 10.83 -14.69
CA ARG A 297 45.95 11.31 -15.53
C ARG A 297 46.37 11.43 -16.99
N GLU A 298 45.43 11.12 -17.89
CA GLU A 298 45.18 11.95 -19.08
C GLU A 298 43.74 11.72 -19.56
N PHE A 299 42.89 12.74 -19.41
CA PHE A 299 41.69 12.91 -20.24
C PHE A 299 41.58 14.40 -20.57
N PRO A 300 41.49 14.78 -21.85
CA PRO A 300 41.41 16.16 -22.27
C PRO A 300 40.03 16.74 -21.95
N GLY A 301 40.03 17.98 -21.48
CA GLY A 301 38.82 18.70 -21.08
C GLY A 301 37.89 18.96 -22.25
N ASN A 302 36.60 18.73 -22.01
CA ASN A 302 35.52 19.33 -22.79
C ASN A 302 34.45 19.81 -21.80
N ASN A 303 34.27 21.12 -21.74
CA ASN A 303 33.22 21.80 -20.98
C ASN A 303 31.83 21.43 -21.54
N PRO A 304 30.85 21.07 -20.70
CA PRO A 304 29.45 21.10 -21.10
C PRO A 304 28.88 22.51 -20.90
N LYS A 305 28.35 23.08 -21.98
CA LYS A 305 27.48 24.26 -21.99
C LYS A 305 26.19 23.98 -21.23
N GLU A 306 25.66 25.00 -20.55
CA GLU A 306 24.35 25.00 -19.89
C GLU A 306 23.22 24.49 -20.80
N PRO A 307 22.25 23.72 -20.26
CA PRO A 307 21.01 23.45 -20.96
C PRO A 307 20.00 24.58 -20.76
N VAL A 308 19.60 25.13 -21.90
CA VAL A 308 18.50 26.08 -22.13
C VAL A 308 17.18 25.56 -21.56
N ALA A 309 16.48 26.45 -20.86
CA ALA A 309 15.12 26.25 -20.35
C ALA A 309 14.12 26.07 -21.50
N LEU A 310 13.33 24.99 -21.47
CA LEU A 310 12.18 24.82 -22.37
C LEU A 310 10.85 24.95 -21.62
N ALA A 311 9.97 25.74 -22.23
CA ALA A 311 8.78 26.34 -21.67
C ALA A 311 7.63 25.36 -21.37
N ARG A 312 6.86 25.70 -20.32
CA ARG A 312 5.53 25.17 -20.00
C ARG A 312 4.53 25.52 -21.10
N ARG A 313 3.91 24.52 -21.73
CA ARG A 313 2.60 24.66 -22.37
C ARG A 313 1.50 24.36 -21.36
N ARG A 314 0.65 25.37 -21.14
CA ARG A 314 -0.67 25.25 -20.51
C ARG A 314 -1.64 24.73 -21.56
N GLU A 315 -2.38 23.67 -21.25
CA GLU A 315 -3.63 23.37 -21.94
C GLU A 315 -4.78 23.46 -20.94
N ALA A 316 -5.71 24.33 -21.29
CA ALA A 316 -6.96 24.56 -20.60
C ALA A 316 -7.92 23.39 -20.89
N SER A 317 -8.64 22.91 -19.88
CA SER A 317 -9.78 22.02 -20.09
C SER A 317 -11.06 22.78 -19.75
N ILE A 318 -11.93 22.78 -20.75
CA ILE A 318 -13.23 23.43 -20.85
C ILE A 318 -14.21 22.74 -19.89
N LEU A 319 -14.89 23.55 -19.08
CA LEU A 319 -16.07 23.15 -18.30
C LEU A 319 -17.20 22.80 -19.26
N ASN A 320 -17.73 21.58 -19.17
CA ASN A 320 -18.99 21.22 -19.80
C ASN A 320 -20.02 20.95 -18.67
N GLU A 321 -20.98 21.87 -18.55
CA GLU A 321 -22.12 21.76 -17.65
C GLU A 321 -23.12 20.74 -18.20
N GLY A 322 -23.24 19.59 -17.53
CA GLY A 322 -24.31 18.63 -17.74
C GLY A 322 -25.36 18.75 -16.63
N ASN A 323 -26.52 19.31 -16.95
CA ASN A 323 -27.70 19.35 -16.08
C ASN A 323 -28.09 17.94 -15.60
N PHE A 324 -28.18 17.76 -14.27
CA PHE A 324 -28.65 16.51 -13.67
C PHE A 324 -30.06 16.67 -13.09
N ILE A 325 -30.99 15.90 -13.63
CA ILE A 325 -32.35 15.73 -13.13
C ILE A 325 -32.27 14.97 -11.81
N GLY A 326 -32.70 15.62 -10.72
CA GLY A 326 -32.77 15.01 -9.39
C GLY A 326 -33.78 13.86 -9.35
N ALA A 327 -33.35 12.71 -8.79
CA ALA A 327 -34.24 11.59 -8.54
C ALA A 327 -35.31 11.97 -7.50
N LYS A 328 -36.57 11.94 -7.93
CA LYS A 328 -37.78 12.01 -7.08
C LYS A 328 -38.42 10.61 -6.96
N PRO A 329 -39.26 10.37 -5.94
CA PRO A 329 -39.45 9.06 -5.32
C PRO A 329 -40.26 8.10 -6.20
N CYS A 330 -40.19 6.81 -5.86
CA CYS A 330 -40.97 5.71 -6.45
C CYS A 330 -42.47 6.06 -6.55
N SER A 331 -42.86 6.67 -7.66
CA SER A 331 -44.24 6.76 -8.12
C SER A 331 -44.48 5.65 -9.13
N TYR A 332 -45.68 5.05 -9.06
CA TYR A 332 -46.14 3.91 -9.86
C TYR A 332 -46.00 4.06 -11.39
N LEU A 333 -45.70 5.26 -11.90
CA LEU A 333 -45.52 5.51 -13.33
C LEU A 333 -44.27 4.86 -13.96
N LEU A 334 -43.17 4.67 -13.21
CA LEU A 334 -41.92 4.18 -13.83
C LEU A 334 -41.99 2.70 -14.22
N VAL A 335 -42.86 1.93 -13.58
CA VAL A 335 -43.10 0.51 -13.89
C VAL A 335 -43.95 0.35 -15.16
N LEU A 336 -44.84 1.29 -15.44
CA LEU A 336 -45.68 1.28 -16.66
C LEU A 336 -44.87 1.60 -17.93
N VAL A 337 -43.89 2.50 -17.85
CA VAL A 337 -43.04 2.87 -19.00
C VAL A 337 -42.13 1.70 -19.44
N ILE A 338 -41.63 0.91 -18.50
CA ILE A 338 -40.80 -0.27 -18.81
C ILE A 338 -41.65 -1.41 -19.41
N LEU A 339 -42.90 -1.56 -18.97
CA LEU A 339 -43.82 -2.56 -19.53
C LEU A 339 -44.32 -2.19 -20.93
N PHE A 340 -44.53 -0.90 -21.24
CA PHE A 340 -44.95 -0.47 -22.59
C PHE A 340 -43.84 -0.60 -23.64
N MET A 341 -42.58 -0.38 -23.26
CA MET A 341 -41.43 -0.50 -24.19
C MET A 341 -41.09 -1.95 -24.54
N ALA A 342 -41.55 -2.92 -23.73
CA ALA A 342 -41.37 -4.36 -24.01
C ALA A 342 -42.50 -4.96 -24.85
N ALA A 343 -43.58 -4.21 -25.13
CA ALA A 343 -44.72 -4.69 -25.92
C ALA A 343 -44.70 -4.19 -27.39
N ILE A 344 -43.73 -3.34 -27.76
CA ILE A 344 -43.59 -2.76 -29.12
C ILE A 344 -42.21 -3.12 -29.71
N SER A 345 -41.67 -4.31 -29.40
CA SER A 345 -40.45 -4.82 -30.03
C SER A 345 -40.53 -6.32 -30.24
#